data_AF-A0A397V972-F1
#
_entry.id   AF-A0A397V972-F1
#
_cell.length_a   1.000
_cell.length_b   1.000
_cell.length_c   1.000
_cell.angle_alpha   90.00
_cell.angle_beta   90.00
_cell.angle_gamma   90.00
#
_symmetry.space_group_name_H-M   'P 1'
#
loop_
_entity.id
_entity.type
_entity.pdbx_description
1 polymer ?
#
loop_
_entity_poly.entity_id
_entity_poly.type
_entity_poly.pdbx_seq_one_letter_code
_entity_poly.pdbx_strand_id
1 'polypeptide(L)'
;MARVHTYHHISNTFMPKYKVSIVFRIFDNPDWNFAGKGYKSSIIYNFQKTLSLFLQELTNNEAVVKIYQNSQEAYVFRDANPNMVWDKIGILAHFTENTLFGLENEQTKSAIEKEQTPHCTVEDWQRIPIMNKLFNHYLKKFILTSIKWENFFINWQTQENNIIELTVKFEEIYPPNYIVKDRKLRAWKALLRHTGCSNITPFGKESKFEFWTRSKDPTNDRAMLKYLYEYKFLQSIPANHENKTDQFWNAFQNALDSNIRGNDGKRRILSIIADIFHYNTIKEKLSASSYLITEARHYARINGPGGIQLEKLKVTRKKLTPEKEEQIEGFFKIRRMS
;
A
#
# COMPACT_ATOMS: atom_id res chain seq x y z
N MET A 1 -4.51 3.83 -11.37
CA MET A 1 -5.43 3.01 -10.56
C MET A 1 -6.81 3.62 -10.72
N ALA A 2 -7.75 2.89 -11.32
CA ALA A 2 -9.10 3.37 -11.63
C ALA A 2 -9.74 3.94 -10.36
N ARG A 3 -10.05 5.24 -10.38
CA ARG A 3 -10.81 5.89 -9.30
C ARG A 3 -12.23 5.33 -9.39
N VAL A 4 -12.67 4.59 -8.37
CA VAL A 4 -14.09 4.26 -8.23
C VAL A 4 -14.85 5.58 -8.11
N HIS A 5 -15.77 5.83 -9.03
CA HIS A 5 -16.54 7.06 -9.11
C HIS A 5 -17.80 6.91 -8.27
N THR A 6 -17.81 7.47 -7.07
CA THR A 6 -19.02 7.61 -6.26
C THR A 6 -19.79 8.84 -6.73
N TYR A 7 -20.94 8.62 -7.34
CA TYR A 7 -21.91 9.67 -7.63
C TYR A 7 -22.87 9.79 -6.45
N HIS A 8 -22.91 10.95 -5.81
CA HIS A 8 -23.89 11.23 -4.78
C HIS A 8 -25.01 12.08 -5.37
N HIS A 9 -26.19 11.49 -5.44
CA HIS A 9 -27.41 12.16 -5.90
C HIS A 9 -28.19 12.63 -4.67
N ILE A 10 -28.27 13.94 -4.49
CA ILE A 10 -29.13 14.55 -3.48
C ILE A 10 -30.28 15.24 -4.20
N SER A 11 -31.50 14.73 -4.01
CA SER A 11 -32.73 15.36 -4.48
C SER A 11 -33.40 16.03 -3.30
N ASN A 12 -33.36 17.36 -3.26
CA ASN A 12 -34.00 18.15 -2.21
C ASN A 12 -35.00 19.13 -2.81
N THR A 13 -36.11 19.32 -2.13
CA THR A 13 -36.95 20.51 -2.31
C THR A 13 -36.27 21.67 -1.61
N PHE A 14 -35.76 22.62 -2.38
CA PHE A 14 -35.27 23.89 -1.85
C PHE A 14 -36.42 24.88 -2.00
N MET A 15 -37.04 25.25 -0.87
CA MET A 15 -38.27 26.03 -0.80
C MET A 15 -39.52 25.29 -1.32
N PRO A 16 -40.74 25.61 -0.82
CA PRO A 16 -41.96 24.83 -1.09
C PRO A 16 -42.41 24.76 -2.56
N LYS A 17 -41.67 25.33 -3.52
CA LYS A 17 -41.98 25.34 -4.96
C LYS A 17 -40.84 24.93 -5.90
N TYR A 18 -39.61 24.68 -5.43
CA TYR A 18 -38.47 24.40 -6.33
C TYR A 18 -37.81 23.05 -6.01
N LYS A 19 -37.67 22.21 -7.05
CA LYS A 19 -36.98 20.92 -6.94
C LYS A 19 -35.54 21.09 -7.43
N VAL A 20 -34.59 20.85 -6.53
CA VAL A 20 -33.16 20.97 -6.82
C VAL A 20 -32.53 19.58 -6.80
N SER A 21 -31.91 19.19 -7.92
CA SER A 21 -31.12 17.96 -8.00
C SER A 21 -29.66 18.35 -8.06
N ILE A 22 -28.87 17.88 -7.10
CA ILE A 22 -27.46 18.23 -6.96
C ILE A 22 -26.63 16.97 -7.21
N VAL A 23 -25.68 17.06 -8.13
CA VAL A 23 -24.65 16.07 -8.41
C VAL A 23 -23.32 16.77 -8.28
N PHE A 24 -22.59 16.52 -7.19
CA PHE A 24 -21.38 17.28 -6.89
C PHE A 24 -20.09 16.49 -7.06
N ARG A 25 -19.01 17.23 -7.36
CA ARG A 25 -17.61 16.78 -7.26
C ARG A 25 -16.84 17.84 -6.47
N ILE A 26 -15.99 17.40 -5.55
CA ILE A 26 -15.36 18.28 -4.56
C ILE A 26 -13.94 18.66 -4.98
N PHE A 27 -13.60 19.92 -4.72
CA PHE A 27 -12.26 20.49 -4.92
C PHE A 27 -11.92 21.47 -3.81
N ASP A 28 -10.63 21.75 -3.67
CA ASP A 28 -10.08 22.70 -2.70
C ASP A 28 -10.30 24.16 -3.18
N ASN A 29 -11.55 24.56 -3.42
CA ASN A 29 -11.90 25.96 -3.71
C ASN A 29 -12.68 26.58 -2.53
N PRO A 30 -12.02 27.30 -1.61
CA PRO A 30 -12.69 27.91 -0.46
C PRO A 30 -13.71 28.98 -0.85
N ASP A 31 -13.54 29.64 -2.00
CA ASP A 31 -14.42 30.74 -2.44
C ASP A 31 -15.84 30.27 -2.76
N TRP A 32 -16.03 28.97 -3.04
CA TRP A 32 -17.31 28.37 -3.45
C TRP A 32 -17.80 27.30 -2.47
N ASN A 33 -17.59 27.50 -1.17
CA ASN A 33 -17.92 26.49 -0.15
C ASN A 33 -17.34 25.10 -0.49
N PHE A 34 -16.14 25.05 -1.08
CA PHE A 34 -15.45 23.82 -1.52
C PHE A 34 -16.16 23.02 -2.63
N ALA A 35 -17.16 23.61 -3.27
CA ALA A 35 -17.64 23.12 -4.55
C ALA A 35 -16.64 23.50 -5.67
N GLY A 36 -16.36 22.59 -6.59
CA GLY A 36 -15.49 22.88 -7.73
C GLY A 36 -15.74 21.97 -8.93
N LYS A 37 -14.76 21.83 -9.81
CA LYS A 37 -14.89 21.20 -11.14
C LYS A 37 -15.74 19.91 -11.22
N GLY A 38 -16.95 20.03 -11.72
CA GLY A 38 -17.90 18.93 -11.84
C GLY A 38 -18.98 18.92 -10.77
N TYR A 39 -19.04 19.96 -9.94
CA TYR A 39 -20.26 20.33 -9.25
C TYR A 39 -21.35 20.68 -10.26
N LYS A 40 -22.51 20.05 -10.11
CA LYS A 40 -23.72 20.37 -10.85
C LYS A 40 -24.89 20.51 -9.90
N SER A 41 -25.73 21.48 -10.15
CA SER A 41 -27.04 21.58 -9.52
C SER A 41 -28.08 21.95 -10.55
N SER A 42 -29.34 21.67 -10.28
CA SER A 42 -30.42 22.03 -11.18
C SER A 42 -31.52 22.77 -10.46
N ILE A 43 -32.09 23.83 -11.02
CA ILE A 43 -33.29 24.47 -10.49
C ILE A 43 -34.39 24.51 -11.57
N ILE A 44 -35.64 24.43 -11.15
CA ILE A 44 -36.79 24.55 -12.06
C ILE A 44 -37.41 25.92 -11.83
N TYR A 45 -37.50 26.73 -12.88
CA TYR A 45 -38.08 28.07 -12.81
C TYR A 45 -38.73 28.47 -14.15
N ASN A 46 -39.70 29.37 -14.09
CA ASN A 46 -40.34 29.88 -15.31
C ASN A 46 -39.46 30.96 -15.95
N PHE A 47 -38.88 30.64 -17.10
CA PHE A 47 -38.09 31.57 -17.90
C PHE A 47 -38.86 31.93 -19.17
N GLN A 48 -39.04 33.22 -19.45
CA GLN A 48 -39.81 33.69 -20.61
C GLN A 48 -41.19 33.03 -20.73
N LYS A 49 -41.90 32.91 -19.60
CA LYS A 49 -43.24 32.29 -19.49
C LYS A 49 -43.27 30.77 -19.77
N THR A 50 -42.11 30.11 -19.86
CA THR A 50 -42.01 28.66 -20.07
C THR A 50 -41.32 28.00 -18.87
N LEU A 51 -41.89 26.90 -18.36
CA LEU A 51 -41.24 26.11 -17.32
C LEU A 51 -39.91 25.57 -17.84
N SER A 52 -38.83 25.91 -17.16
CA SER A 52 -37.48 25.65 -17.65
C SER A 52 -36.63 24.97 -16.57
N LEU A 53 -35.76 24.06 -16.99
CA LEU A 53 -34.75 23.44 -16.13
C LEU A 53 -33.43 24.16 -16.33
N PHE A 54 -32.93 24.78 -15.28
CA PHE A 54 -31.62 25.40 -15.24
C PHE A 54 -30.63 24.38 -14.70
N LEU A 55 -29.72 23.88 -15.53
CA LEU A 55 -28.59 23.06 -15.13
C LEU A 55 -27.37 23.96 -14.95
N GLN A 56 -26.88 24.02 -13.72
CA GLN A 56 -25.76 24.83 -13.28
C GLN A 56 -24.54 23.94 -13.12
N GLU A 57 -23.38 24.34 -13.63
CA GLU A 57 -22.13 23.60 -13.53
C GLU A 57 -20.98 24.54 -13.12
N LEU A 58 -20.16 24.10 -12.16
CA LEU A 58 -18.91 24.78 -11.80
C LEU A 58 -17.72 24.04 -12.41
N THR A 59 -16.84 24.79 -13.07
CA THR A 59 -15.54 24.30 -13.55
C THR A 59 -14.41 24.96 -12.75
N ASN A 60 -13.14 24.79 -13.14
CA ASN A 60 -12.04 25.47 -12.42
C ASN A 60 -12.09 27.00 -12.56
N ASN A 61 -12.55 27.51 -13.72
CA ASN A 61 -12.36 28.92 -14.11
C ASN A 61 -13.65 29.58 -14.64
N GLU A 62 -14.73 28.83 -14.77
CA GLU A 62 -16.03 29.33 -15.23
C GLU A 62 -17.18 28.68 -14.48
N ALA A 63 -18.25 29.44 -14.30
CA ALA A 63 -19.58 28.94 -14.00
C ALA A 63 -20.39 28.89 -15.30
N VAL A 64 -21.22 27.86 -15.43
CA VAL A 64 -22.04 27.63 -16.62
C VAL A 64 -23.48 27.37 -16.17
N VAL A 65 -24.45 28.02 -16.81
CA VAL A 65 -25.87 27.76 -16.61
C VAL A 65 -26.52 27.47 -17.95
N LYS A 66 -27.05 26.26 -18.09
CA LYS A 66 -27.77 25.78 -19.27
C LYS A 66 -29.25 25.75 -18.97
N ILE A 67 -30.08 26.31 -19.83
CA ILE A 67 -31.53 26.32 -19.66
C ILE A 67 -32.14 25.36 -20.68
N TYR A 68 -32.85 24.36 -20.18
CA TYR A 68 -33.59 23.39 -20.97
C TYR A 68 -35.09 23.71 -20.95
N GLN A 69 -35.68 23.74 -22.13
CA GLN A 69 -37.12 23.91 -22.36
C GLN A 69 -37.58 22.82 -23.32
N ASN A 70 -38.73 22.18 -23.05
CA ASN A 70 -39.26 21.09 -23.89
C ASN A 70 -38.22 19.99 -24.19
N SER A 71 -37.38 19.66 -23.21
CA SER A 71 -36.29 18.68 -23.30
C SER A 71 -35.17 19.03 -24.30
N GLN A 72 -35.05 20.29 -24.72
CA GLN A 72 -33.98 20.79 -25.57
C GLN A 72 -33.20 21.90 -24.85
N GLU A 73 -31.89 21.97 -25.09
CA GLU A 73 -31.04 23.06 -24.59
C GLU A 73 -31.41 24.33 -25.37
N ALA A 74 -32.04 25.29 -24.70
CA ALA A 74 -32.52 26.53 -25.31
C ALA A 74 -31.52 27.67 -25.15
N TYR A 75 -30.85 27.74 -24.00
CA TYR A 75 -29.90 28.81 -23.67
C TYR A 75 -28.69 28.30 -22.91
N VAL A 76 -27.54 28.95 -23.10
CA VAL A 76 -26.30 28.68 -22.37
C VAL A 76 -25.65 30.00 -21.97
N PHE A 77 -25.45 30.18 -20.66
CA PHE A 77 -24.75 31.32 -20.07
C PHE A 77 -23.44 30.84 -19.45
N ARG A 78 -22.38 31.61 -19.65
CA ARG A 78 -21.03 31.31 -19.13
C ARG A 78 -20.37 32.59 -18.63
N ASP A 79 -19.67 32.46 -17.52
CA ASP A 79 -18.85 33.54 -16.99
C ASP A 79 -17.82 33.06 -15.97
N ALA A 80 -16.93 33.95 -15.54
CA ALA A 80 -15.82 33.62 -14.64
C ALA A 80 -16.26 33.07 -13.27
N ASN A 81 -17.45 33.43 -12.77
CA ASN A 81 -17.96 32.99 -11.47
C ASN A 81 -19.50 32.97 -11.44
N PRO A 82 -20.13 32.32 -10.43
CA PRO A 82 -21.58 32.22 -10.29
C PRO A 82 -22.33 33.56 -10.36
N ASN A 83 -21.75 34.60 -9.76
CA ASN A 83 -22.35 35.93 -9.68
C ASN A 83 -22.52 36.53 -11.05
N MET A 84 -21.43 36.59 -11.81
CA MET A 84 -21.45 37.16 -13.15
C MET A 84 -22.36 36.38 -14.12
N VAL A 85 -22.49 35.06 -13.95
CA VAL A 85 -23.44 34.27 -14.75
C VAL A 85 -24.89 34.60 -14.42
N TRP A 86 -25.25 34.69 -13.15
CA TRP A 86 -26.63 34.98 -12.75
C TRP A 86 -27.03 36.43 -13.03
N ASP A 87 -26.09 37.38 -12.89
CA ASP A 87 -26.26 38.77 -13.33
C ASP A 87 -26.56 38.84 -14.84
N LYS A 88 -25.83 38.06 -15.65
CA LYS A 88 -26.08 37.97 -17.11
C LYS A 88 -27.46 37.42 -17.46
N ILE A 89 -28.00 36.50 -16.67
CA ILE A 89 -29.35 35.94 -16.90
C ILE A 89 -30.41 36.99 -16.53
N GLY A 90 -30.15 37.84 -15.53
CA GLY A 90 -30.98 39.00 -15.19
C GLY A 90 -32.32 38.64 -14.51
N ILE A 91 -32.41 37.47 -13.89
CA ILE A 91 -33.59 37.01 -13.14
C ILE A 91 -33.16 36.54 -11.74
N LEU A 92 -34.14 36.37 -10.83
CA LEU A 92 -33.88 35.82 -9.48
C LEU A 92 -32.88 36.64 -8.64
N ALA A 93 -32.71 37.93 -8.93
CA ALA A 93 -31.75 38.84 -8.28
C ALA A 93 -31.94 39.04 -6.75
N HIS A 94 -33.00 38.48 -6.16
CA HIS A 94 -33.24 38.51 -4.72
C HIS A 94 -32.59 37.33 -3.97
N PHE A 95 -32.08 36.33 -4.69
CA PHE A 95 -31.32 35.23 -4.12
C PHE A 95 -29.83 35.47 -4.28
N THR A 96 -29.05 35.05 -3.28
CA THR A 96 -27.60 34.94 -3.44
C THR A 96 -27.28 33.82 -4.42
N GLU A 97 -26.15 33.91 -5.07
CA GLU A 97 -25.77 32.98 -6.13
C GLU A 97 -25.34 31.64 -5.54
N ASN A 98 -24.76 31.67 -4.33
CA ASN A 98 -24.57 30.48 -3.50
C ASN A 98 -25.90 29.80 -3.16
N THR A 99 -26.98 30.56 -2.94
CA THR A 99 -28.32 30.00 -2.76
C THR A 99 -28.85 29.36 -4.04
N LEU A 100 -28.71 30.04 -5.18
CA LEU A 100 -29.15 29.53 -6.49
C LEU A 100 -28.40 28.25 -6.89
N PHE A 101 -27.10 28.20 -6.63
CA PHE A 101 -26.31 27.00 -6.85
C PHE A 101 -26.61 25.89 -5.84
N GLY A 102 -27.28 26.18 -4.71
CA GLY A 102 -27.59 25.20 -3.66
C GLY A 102 -26.46 24.99 -2.65
N LEU A 103 -25.44 25.86 -2.64
CA LEU A 103 -24.26 25.78 -1.78
C LEU A 103 -24.55 26.19 -0.32
N GLU A 104 -25.59 26.99 -0.09
CA GLU A 104 -25.98 27.38 1.26
C GLU A 104 -26.78 26.30 2.01
N ASN A 105 -27.27 25.28 1.28
CA ASN A 105 -28.07 24.20 1.85
C ASN A 105 -27.25 23.31 2.81
N GLU A 106 -27.73 23.11 4.04
CA GLU A 106 -27.02 22.32 5.07
C GLU A 106 -26.70 20.88 4.66
N GLN A 107 -27.60 20.22 3.92
CA GLN A 107 -27.33 18.86 3.45
C GLN A 107 -26.24 18.84 2.38
N THR A 108 -26.21 19.86 1.53
CA THR A 108 -25.16 20.04 0.52
C THR A 108 -23.83 20.31 1.19
N LYS A 109 -23.77 21.22 2.18
CA LYS A 109 -22.57 21.46 2.99
C LYS A 109 -22.09 20.19 3.70
N SER A 110 -23.00 19.48 4.37
CA SER A 110 -22.71 18.22 5.06
C SER A 110 -22.19 17.13 4.12
N ALA A 111 -22.72 17.04 2.90
CA ALA A 111 -22.29 16.09 1.90
C ALA A 111 -20.92 16.46 1.32
N ILE A 112 -20.67 17.75 1.12
CA ILE A 112 -19.37 18.29 0.73
C ILE A 112 -18.31 17.96 1.81
N GLU A 113 -18.59 18.25 3.08
CA GLU A 113 -17.67 18.00 4.19
C GLU A 113 -17.34 16.51 4.41
N LYS A 114 -18.28 15.60 4.09
CA LYS A 114 -18.08 14.14 4.19
C LYS A 114 -17.15 13.59 3.11
N GLU A 115 -17.24 14.16 1.91
CA GLU A 115 -16.51 13.74 0.73
C GLU A 115 -15.16 14.49 0.60
N GLN A 116 -14.98 15.61 1.32
CA GLN A 116 -13.65 16.20 1.51
C GLN A 116 -12.74 15.19 2.22
N THR A 117 -11.65 14.82 1.56
CA THR A 117 -10.60 14.06 2.20
C THR A 117 -10.06 14.89 3.36
N PRO A 118 -10.18 14.40 4.62
CA PRO A 118 -9.62 15.13 5.74
C PRO A 118 -8.11 15.26 5.50
N HIS A 119 -7.61 16.47 5.71
CA HIS A 119 -6.20 16.83 5.63
C HIS A 119 -5.91 17.83 6.74
N CYS A 120 -4.68 17.86 7.22
CA CYS A 120 -4.21 18.82 8.19
C CYS A 120 -2.72 19.11 7.97
N THR A 121 -2.21 20.16 8.61
CA THR A 121 -0.78 20.46 8.62
C THR A 121 -0.12 19.98 9.91
N VAL A 122 1.20 20.13 9.99
CA VAL A 122 1.99 19.72 11.17
C VAL A 122 1.59 20.52 12.42
N GLU A 123 1.13 21.75 12.25
CA GLU A 123 0.59 22.58 13.33
C GLU A 123 -0.69 22.02 13.94
N ASP A 124 -1.47 21.26 13.17
CA ASP A 124 -2.75 20.70 13.61
C ASP A 124 -2.60 19.38 14.37
N TRP A 125 -1.40 18.81 14.50
CA TRP A 125 -1.21 17.49 15.12
C TRP A 125 -1.67 17.43 16.58
N GLN A 126 -1.63 18.56 17.30
CA GLN A 126 -2.13 18.66 18.67
C GLN A 126 -3.65 18.81 18.75
N ARG A 127 -4.32 19.09 17.63
CA ARG A 127 -5.78 19.22 17.56
C ARG A 127 -6.39 17.83 17.44
N ILE A 128 -6.59 17.18 18.58
CA ILE A 128 -7.14 15.83 18.73
C ILE A 128 -8.39 15.57 17.84
N PRO A 129 -9.38 16.48 17.72
CA PRO A 129 -10.54 16.23 16.86
C PRO A 129 -10.19 16.05 15.38
N ILE A 130 -9.25 16.85 14.87
CA ILE A 130 -8.81 16.80 13.46
C ILE A 130 -8.05 15.50 13.20
N MET A 131 -7.09 15.18 14.07
CA MET A 131 -6.32 13.95 13.97
C MET A 131 -7.18 12.70 14.11
N ASN A 132 -8.21 12.72 14.97
CA ASN A 132 -9.18 11.64 15.07
C ASN A 132 -10.00 11.45 13.80
N LYS A 133 -10.41 12.53 13.11
CA LYS A 133 -11.11 12.45 11.82
C LYS A 133 -10.22 11.75 10.77
N LEU A 134 -8.95 12.14 10.70
CA LEU A 134 -7.93 11.53 9.83
C LEU A 134 -7.69 10.05 10.17
N PHE A 135 -7.48 9.73 11.44
CA PHE A 135 -7.28 8.36 11.91
C PHE A 135 -8.48 7.46 11.57
N ASN A 136 -9.69 7.93 11.87
CA ASN A 136 -10.92 7.20 11.58
C ASN A 136 -11.08 6.91 10.08
N HIS A 137 -10.69 7.88 9.23
CA HIS A 137 -10.77 7.75 7.78
C HIS A 137 -9.72 6.78 7.22
N TYR A 138 -8.44 6.96 7.56
CA TYR A 138 -7.34 6.25 6.91
C TYR A 138 -6.95 4.94 7.59
N LEU A 139 -6.98 4.89 8.93
CA LEU A 139 -6.19 3.91 9.68
C LEU A 139 -7.03 2.99 10.58
N LYS A 140 -8.18 3.46 11.10
CA LYS A 140 -9.06 2.69 12.01
C LYS A 140 -9.42 1.29 11.51
N LYS A 141 -9.67 1.14 10.20
CA LYS A 141 -10.02 -0.16 9.60
C LYS A 141 -8.87 -1.17 9.57
N PHE A 142 -7.64 -0.73 9.83
CA PHE A 142 -6.43 -1.53 9.67
C PHE A 142 -5.64 -1.73 10.98
N ILE A 143 -5.99 -1.00 12.03
CA ILE A 143 -5.32 -1.02 13.33
C ILE A 143 -6.23 -1.65 14.39
N LEU A 144 -5.64 -2.45 15.28
CA LEU A 144 -6.30 -2.92 16.50
C LEU A 144 -6.41 -1.75 17.48
N THR A 145 -7.51 -1.66 18.21
CA THR A 145 -7.84 -0.56 19.14
C THR A 145 -6.80 -0.28 20.23
N SER A 146 -5.79 -1.12 20.41
CA SER A 146 -4.75 -1.01 21.45
C SER A 146 -3.49 -0.22 21.06
N ILE A 147 -3.30 0.19 19.81
CA ILE A 147 -2.08 0.90 19.39
C ILE A 147 -2.20 2.39 19.70
N LYS A 148 -1.22 2.94 20.44
CA LYS A 148 -1.11 4.37 20.78
C LYS A 148 -0.62 5.18 19.59
N TRP A 149 -1.43 5.23 18.53
CA TRP A 149 -1.06 5.91 17.27
C TRP A 149 -0.82 7.41 17.46
N GLU A 150 -1.46 8.06 18.42
CA GLU A 150 -1.25 9.48 18.74
C GLU A 150 0.19 9.76 19.16
N ASN A 151 0.80 8.84 19.91
CA ASN A 151 2.19 8.95 20.37
C ASN A 151 3.17 9.04 19.19
N PHE A 152 2.84 8.47 18.03
CA PHE A 152 3.67 8.59 16.83
C PHE A 152 3.86 10.08 16.46
N PHE A 153 2.77 10.84 16.41
CA PHE A 153 2.78 12.25 15.99
C PHE A 153 3.30 13.14 17.12
N ILE A 154 2.89 12.89 18.36
CA ILE A 154 3.35 13.66 19.52
C ILE A 154 4.87 13.52 19.69
N ASN A 155 5.41 12.29 19.66
CA ASN A 155 6.85 12.05 19.81
C ASN A 155 7.65 12.64 18.65
N TRP A 156 7.12 12.62 17.43
CA TRP A 156 7.81 13.23 16.31
C TRP A 156 7.76 14.75 16.36
N GLN A 157 6.68 15.34 16.85
CA GLN A 157 6.57 16.79 16.99
C GLN A 157 7.55 17.35 18.04
N THR A 158 7.79 16.60 19.13
CA THR A 158 8.71 17.00 20.19
C THR A 158 10.19 16.77 19.84
N GLN A 159 10.49 15.99 18.81
CA GLN A 159 11.85 15.80 18.32
C GLN A 159 12.36 17.02 17.56
N GLU A 160 13.62 17.38 17.78
CA GLU A 160 14.30 18.46 17.04
C GLU A 160 14.41 18.15 15.54
N ASN A 161 14.61 16.86 15.21
CA ASN A 161 14.72 16.40 13.83
C ASN A 161 13.36 16.36 13.12
N ASN A 162 13.31 16.92 11.91
CA ASN A 162 12.14 16.84 11.05
C ASN A 162 12.00 15.49 10.34
N ILE A 163 13.10 14.76 10.18
CA ILE A 163 13.19 13.51 9.43
C ILE A 163 13.08 12.32 10.39
N ILE A 164 12.29 11.32 10.01
CA ILE A 164 12.25 10.00 10.65
C ILE A 164 12.51 8.89 9.65
N GLU A 165 12.98 7.75 10.15
CA GLU A 165 12.85 6.48 9.46
C GLU A 165 11.58 5.77 9.97
N LEU A 166 10.72 5.36 9.05
CA LEU A 166 9.37 4.90 9.36
C LEU A 166 9.35 3.58 10.14
N THR A 167 10.29 2.67 9.87
CA THR A 167 10.38 1.36 10.52
C THR A 167 10.75 1.52 12.00
N VAL A 168 11.74 2.35 12.31
CA VAL A 168 12.15 2.70 13.68
C VAL A 168 10.97 3.30 14.46
N LYS A 169 10.22 4.21 13.83
CA LYS A 169 9.01 4.76 14.47
C LYS A 169 7.91 3.73 14.69
N PHE A 170 7.82 2.71 13.86
CA PHE A 170 6.89 1.60 14.11
C PHE A 170 7.33 0.70 15.26
N GLU A 171 8.63 0.50 15.46
CA GLU A 171 9.16 -0.25 16.62
C GLU A 171 8.81 0.44 17.96
N GLU A 172 8.63 1.77 17.97
CA GLU A 172 8.18 2.52 19.16
C GLU A 172 6.71 2.29 19.52
N ILE A 173 5.84 2.01 18.54
CA ILE A 173 4.37 1.99 18.74
C ILE A 173 3.74 0.60 18.59
N TYR A 174 4.48 -0.36 18.03
CA TYR A 174 4.04 -1.74 17.88
C TYR A 174 4.80 -2.66 18.85
N PRO A 175 4.22 -3.81 19.25
CA PRO A 175 4.93 -4.79 20.05
C PRO A 175 6.24 -5.27 19.37
N PRO A 176 7.26 -5.67 20.14
CA PRO A 176 8.48 -6.24 19.58
C PRO A 176 8.18 -7.39 18.62
N ASN A 177 8.94 -7.48 17.52
CA ASN A 177 8.79 -8.46 16.44
C ASN A 177 7.46 -8.37 15.64
N TYR A 178 6.67 -7.31 15.82
CA TYR A 178 5.46 -7.10 15.01
C TYR A 178 5.80 -6.76 13.55
N ILE A 179 5.27 -7.55 12.62
CA ILE A 179 5.45 -7.30 11.18
C ILE A 179 4.24 -6.50 10.64
N VAL A 180 4.50 -5.25 10.24
CA VAL A 180 3.50 -4.38 9.61
C VAL A 180 3.23 -4.85 8.18
N LYS A 181 2.05 -5.44 7.95
CA LYS A 181 1.61 -5.89 6.62
C LYS A 181 1.42 -4.72 5.64
N ASP A 182 1.63 -4.96 4.34
CA ASP A 182 1.55 -3.96 3.26
C ASP A 182 0.28 -3.10 3.25
N ARG A 183 -0.88 -3.70 3.56
CA ARG A 183 -2.16 -2.96 3.59
C ARG A 183 -2.17 -1.89 4.69
N LYS A 184 -1.65 -2.24 5.87
CA LYS A 184 -1.52 -1.33 7.01
C LYS A 184 -0.44 -0.28 6.74
N LEU A 185 0.68 -0.69 6.14
CA LEU A 185 1.74 0.23 5.71
C LEU A 185 1.20 1.27 4.71
N ARG A 186 0.41 0.85 3.71
CA ARG A 186 -0.24 1.76 2.77
C ARG A 186 -1.18 2.75 3.45
N ALA A 187 -1.94 2.29 4.46
CA ALA A 187 -2.82 3.16 5.23
C ALA A 187 -2.04 4.22 6.03
N TRP A 188 -0.94 3.83 6.68
CA TRP A 188 -0.04 4.77 7.36
C TRP A 188 0.54 5.81 6.39
N LYS A 189 1.04 5.39 5.23
CA LYS A 189 1.56 6.31 4.20
C LYS A 189 0.49 7.29 3.71
N ALA A 190 -0.76 6.85 3.60
CA ALA A 190 -1.87 7.71 3.23
C ALA A 190 -2.15 8.73 4.34
N LEU A 191 -2.19 8.31 5.60
CA LEU A 191 -2.34 9.20 6.75
C LEU A 191 -1.23 10.26 6.77
N LEU A 192 0.04 9.84 6.68
CA LEU A 192 1.19 10.75 6.68
C LEU A 192 1.11 11.84 5.61
N ARG A 193 0.70 11.50 4.39
CA ARG A 193 0.53 12.49 3.30
C ARG A 193 -0.54 13.52 3.62
N HIS A 194 -1.62 13.11 4.27
CA HIS A 194 -2.73 13.99 4.63
C HIS A 194 -2.53 14.70 5.96
N THR A 195 -1.45 14.42 6.68
CA THR A 195 -1.03 15.16 7.89
C THR A 195 0.11 16.15 7.60
N GLY A 196 0.40 16.42 6.33
CA GLY A 196 1.44 17.36 5.90
C GLY A 196 2.85 16.76 5.81
N CYS A 197 3.02 15.43 5.89
CA CYS A 197 4.33 14.80 5.74
C CYS A 197 4.67 14.45 4.30
N SER A 198 5.95 14.46 3.99
CA SER A 198 6.49 14.09 2.68
C SER A 198 7.44 12.91 2.78
N ASN A 199 7.33 11.95 1.85
CA ASN A 199 8.34 10.93 1.68
C ASN A 199 9.56 11.53 0.96
N ILE A 200 10.73 11.32 1.53
CA ILE A 200 12.02 11.85 1.06
C ILE A 200 13.06 10.72 0.91
N THR A 201 12.61 9.48 0.82
CA THR A 201 13.47 8.30 0.66
C THR A 201 14.32 8.44 -0.61
N PRO A 202 15.66 8.37 -0.53
CA PRO A 202 16.54 8.58 -1.69
C PRO A 202 16.74 7.29 -2.52
N PHE A 203 16.26 6.14 -2.06
CA PHE A 203 16.49 4.83 -2.67
C PHE A 203 15.38 4.41 -3.64
N GLY A 204 15.66 3.39 -4.46
CA GLY A 204 14.65 2.72 -5.29
C GLY A 204 13.60 1.95 -4.49
N LYS A 205 12.53 1.50 -5.16
CA LYS A 205 11.37 0.79 -4.57
C LYS A 205 11.71 -0.50 -3.80
N GLU A 206 12.93 -0.99 -3.94
CA GLU A 206 13.42 -2.23 -3.32
C GLU A 206 13.99 -2.01 -1.91
N SER A 207 14.16 -0.76 -1.48
CA SER A 207 14.64 -0.45 -0.13
C SER A 207 13.61 -0.86 0.93
N LYS A 208 14.11 -1.45 2.03
CA LYS A 208 13.32 -1.74 3.23
C LYS A 208 13.00 -0.47 4.02
N PHE A 209 13.90 0.53 3.97
CA PHE A 209 13.78 1.77 4.74
C PHE A 209 12.99 2.83 3.99
N GLU A 210 12.20 3.60 4.75
CA GLU A 210 11.53 4.78 4.24
C GLU A 210 11.73 5.98 5.15
N PHE A 211 12.18 7.07 4.55
CA PHE A 211 12.38 8.34 5.23
C PHE A 211 11.24 9.31 4.93
N TRP A 212 10.74 9.92 5.99
CA TRP A 212 9.65 10.89 5.93
C TRP A 212 10.04 12.15 6.68
N THR A 213 9.63 13.31 6.17
CA THR A 213 9.82 14.60 6.83
C THR A 213 8.50 15.28 7.14
N ARG A 214 8.49 16.03 8.25
CA ARG A 214 7.44 16.99 8.62
C ARG A 214 7.77 18.44 8.22
N SER A 215 8.86 18.67 7.49
CA SER A 215 9.16 20.01 6.97
C SER A 215 8.10 20.45 5.97
N LYS A 216 7.69 21.72 6.04
CA LYS A 216 6.80 22.36 5.05
C LYS A 216 7.42 22.32 3.66
N ASP A 217 8.73 22.54 3.59
CA ASP A 217 9.51 22.38 2.37
C ASP A 217 10.47 21.18 2.51
N PRO A 218 10.14 20.05 1.87
CA PRO A 218 10.96 18.83 1.95
C PRO A 218 12.18 18.86 1.01
N THR A 219 12.38 19.94 0.23
CA THR A 219 13.40 20.00 -0.83
C THR A 219 14.82 19.85 -0.28
N ASN A 220 15.14 20.59 0.78
CA ASN A 220 16.46 20.53 1.42
C ASN A 220 16.71 19.17 2.07
N ASP A 221 15.73 18.65 2.82
CA ASP A 221 15.83 17.33 3.46
C ASP A 221 16.06 16.22 2.43
N ARG A 222 15.34 16.28 1.30
CA ARG A 222 15.49 15.33 0.19
C ARG A 222 16.87 15.44 -0.45
N ALA A 223 17.35 16.66 -0.71
CA ALA A 223 18.66 16.89 -1.29
C ALA A 223 19.78 16.37 -0.37
N MET A 224 19.68 16.61 0.93
CA MET A 224 20.64 16.14 1.93
C MET A 224 20.67 14.62 2.05
N LEU A 225 19.50 13.96 2.15
CA LEU A 225 19.46 12.49 2.17
C LEU A 225 19.98 11.88 0.87
N LYS A 226 19.66 12.50 -0.27
CA LYS A 226 20.19 12.07 -1.57
C LYS A 226 21.71 12.18 -1.62
N TYR A 227 22.28 13.30 -1.17
CA TYR A 227 23.73 13.47 -1.05
C TYR A 227 24.36 12.38 -0.17
N LEU A 228 23.83 12.17 1.04
CA LEU A 228 24.35 11.13 1.94
C LEU A 228 24.28 9.72 1.33
N TYR A 229 23.24 9.44 0.53
CA TYR A 229 23.13 8.18 -0.20
C TYR A 229 24.15 8.06 -1.34
N GLU A 230 24.26 9.06 -2.21
CA GLU A 230 25.18 9.07 -3.35
C GLU A 230 26.65 8.92 -2.90
N TYR A 231 27.00 9.50 -1.76
CA TYR A 231 28.32 9.39 -1.15
C TYR A 231 28.48 8.18 -0.21
N LYS A 232 27.54 7.23 -0.23
CA LYS A 232 27.58 5.95 0.51
C LYS A 232 27.61 6.08 2.05
N PHE A 233 27.23 7.23 2.60
CA PHE A 233 27.00 7.40 4.03
C PHE A 233 25.66 6.82 4.49
N LEU A 234 24.67 6.72 3.58
CA LEU A 234 23.41 6.01 3.81
C LEU A 234 23.35 4.73 2.96
N GLN A 235 22.95 3.63 3.59
CA GLN A 235 22.77 2.34 2.91
C GLN A 235 21.28 1.98 2.85
N SER A 236 20.83 1.52 1.69
CA SER A 236 19.43 1.08 1.47
C SER A 236 19.12 -0.29 2.07
N ILE A 237 20.15 -1.01 2.51
CA ILE A 237 20.10 -2.34 3.12
C ILE A 237 21.02 -2.27 4.35
N PRO A 238 20.57 -2.66 5.55
CA PRO A 238 21.44 -2.62 6.72
C PRO A 238 22.56 -3.64 6.54
N ALA A 239 23.80 -3.28 6.88
CA ALA A 239 24.96 -4.18 6.90
C ALA A 239 24.73 -5.47 7.72
N ASN A 240 23.75 -5.44 8.65
CA ASN A 240 23.36 -6.56 9.51
C ASN A 240 22.11 -7.34 9.04
N HIS A 241 21.56 -7.08 7.85
CA HIS A 241 20.88 -8.19 7.16
C HIS A 241 22.01 -9.11 6.73
N GLU A 242 22.29 -10.12 7.57
CA GLU A 242 23.27 -11.18 7.32
C GLU A 242 23.44 -11.34 5.83
N ASN A 243 24.66 -11.06 5.39
CA ASN A 243 25.03 -11.07 3.98
C ASN A 243 24.76 -12.49 3.47
N LYS A 244 23.52 -12.81 3.07
CA LYS A 244 23.12 -14.15 2.60
C LYS A 244 23.95 -14.50 1.37
N THR A 245 24.42 -13.48 0.66
CA THR A 245 25.41 -13.59 -0.39
C THR A 245 26.77 -14.05 0.17
N ASP A 246 27.30 -13.45 1.24
CA ASP A 246 28.56 -13.92 1.84
C ASP A 246 28.40 -15.27 2.55
N GLN A 247 27.30 -15.53 3.25
CA GLN A 247 27.04 -16.84 3.84
C GLN A 247 26.99 -17.93 2.76
N PHE A 248 26.32 -17.65 1.63
CA PHE A 248 26.28 -18.56 0.50
C PHE A 248 27.68 -18.80 -0.07
N TRP A 249 28.45 -17.74 -0.34
CA TRP A 249 29.77 -17.88 -0.93
C TRP A 249 30.82 -18.42 0.04
N ASN A 250 30.73 -18.13 1.34
CA ASN A 250 31.56 -18.72 2.38
C ASN A 250 31.27 -20.22 2.51
N ALA A 251 30.00 -20.62 2.51
CA ALA A 251 29.64 -22.03 2.50
C ALA A 251 30.06 -22.73 1.20
N PHE A 252 30.00 -22.03 0.06
CA PHE A 252 30.51 -22.51 -1.22
C PHE A 252 32.03 -22.72 -1.17
N GLN A 253 32.77 -21.76 -0.60
CA GLN A 253 34.21 -21.84 -0.43
C GLN A 253 34.61 -22.98 0.53
N ASN A 254 33.92 -23.10 1.67
CA ASN A 254 34.13 -24.21 2.59
C ASN A 254 33.85 -25.57 1.94
N ALA A 255 32.84 -25.65 1.06
CA ALA A 255 32.54 -26.85 0.29
C ALA A 255 33.63 -27.16 -0.75
N LEU A 256 34.25 -26.14 -1.36
CA LEU A 256 35.41 -26.31 -2.24
C LEU A 256 36.63 -26.83 -1.46
N ASP A 257 36.93 -26.23 -0.31
CA ASP A 257 38.11 -26.55 0.50
C ASP A 257 38.02 -27.94 1.13
N SER A 258 36.80 -28.34 1.54
CA SER A 258 36.54 -29.67 2.11
C SER A 258 36.50 -30.79 1.05
N ASN A 259 36.53 -30.46 -0.25
CA ASN A 259 36.36 -31.44 -1.31
C ASN A 259 37.71 -31.94 -1.85
N ILE A 260 38.01 -33.22 -1.56
CA ILE A 260 39.14 -33.94 -2.15
C ILE A 260 38.91 -34.05 -3.67
N ARG A 261 39.91 -33.66 -4.48
CA ARG A 261 39.86 -33.69 -5.96
C ARG A 261 39.58 -35.13 -6.46
N GLY A 262 38.54 -35.30 -7.28
CA GLY A 262 38.11 -36.59 -7.85
C GLY A 262 36.90 -36.45 -8.78
N ASN A 263 36.48 -37.56 -9.42
CA ASN A 263 35.43 -37.58 -10.46
C ASN A 263 34.09 -36.95 -10.03
N ASP A 264 33.75 -36.98 -8.73
CA ASP A 264 32.47 -36.49 -8.20
C ASP A 264 32.53 -35.10 -7.55
N GLY A 265 33.64 -34.37 -7.70
CA GLY A 265 33.87 -33.12 -6.97
C GLY A 265 32.72 -32.10 -7.07
N LYS A 266 32.18 -31.89 -8.27
CA LYS A 266 31.07 -30.96 -8.49
C LYS A 266 29.77 -31.41 -7.81
N ARG A 267 29.46 -32.71 -7.85
CA ARG A 267 28.26 -33.27 -7.22
C ARG A 267 28.37 -33.20 -5.70
N ARG A 268 29.56 -33.44 -5.15
CA ARG A 268 29.87 -33.33 -3.72
C ARG A 268 29.73 -31.89 -3.22
N ILE A 269 30.35 -30.92 -3.90
CA ILE A 269 30.22 -29.49 -3.58
C ILE A 269 28.75 -29.08 -3.59
N LEU A 270 28.03 -29.42 -4.67
CA LEU A 270 26.61 -29.09 -4.79
C LEU A 270 25.75 -29.77 -3.71
N SER A 271 26.11 -30.99 -3.27
CA SER A 271 25.40 -31.69 -2.21
C SER A 271 25.57 -31.02 -0.83
N ILE A 272 26.74 -30.45 -0.54
CA ILE A 272 26.99 -29.67 0.68
C ILE A 272 26.16 -28.39 0.67
N ILE A 273 26.20 -27.64 -0.44
CA ILE A 273 25.43 -26.41 -0.59
C ILE A 273 23.92 -26.69 -0.54
N ALA A 274 23.47 -27.79 -1.14
CA ALA A 274 22.06 -28.17 -1.18
C ALA A 274 21.47 -28.65 0.14
N ASP A 275 22.34 -29.01 1.10
CA ASP A 275 22.01 -29.32 2.48
C ASP A 275 21.82 -28.05 3.32
N ILE A 276 22.65 -27.03 3.07
CA ILE A 276 22.67 -25.77 3.84
C ILE A 276 21.61 -24.77 3.32
N PHE A 277 21.38 -24.70 2.01
CA PHE A 277 20.54 -23.66 1.40
C PHE A 277 19.24 -24.18 0.77
N HIS A 278 18.23 -23.32 0.77
CA HIS A 278 16.97 -23.58 0.11
C HIS A 278 17.11 -23.62 -1.42
N TYR A 279 16.19 -24.36 -2.03
CA TYR A 279 16.19 -24.64 -3.46
C TYR A 279 16.21 -23.38 -4.34
N ASN A 280 15.36 -22.39 -4.03
CA ASN A 280 15.27 -21.15 -4.80
C ASN A 280 16.58 -20.35 -4.73
N THR A 281 17.21 -20.30 -3.54
CA THR A 281 18.51 -19.64 -3.34
C THR A 281 19.59 -20.21 -4.24
N ILE A 282 19.68 -21.54 -4.34
CA ILE A 282 20.69 -22.22 -5.16
C ILE A 282 20.43 -22.01 -6.65
N LYS A 283 19.14 -22.10 -7.05
CA LYS A 283 18.71 -21.87 -8.43
C LYS A 283 19.06 -20.45 -8.90
N GLU A 284 18.78 -19.45 -8.08
CA GLU A 284 19.07 -18.04 -8.37
C GLU A 284 20.58 -17.75 -8.41
N LYS A 285 21.34 -18.28 -7.44
CA LYS A 285 22.78 -17.97 -7.31
C LYS A 285 23.69 -18.72 -8.27
N LEU A 286 23.40 -20.00 -8.55
CA LEU A 286 24.25 -20.85 -9.41
C LEU A 286 23.69 -21.05 -10.81
N SER A 287 22.48 -20.55 -11.10
CA SER A 287 21.75 -20.89 -12.32
C SER A 287 21.63 -22.41 -12.56
N ALA A 288 21.63 -23.18 -11.47
CA ALA A 288 21.57 -24.64 -11.52
C ALA A 288 20.16 -25.11 -11.90
N SER A 289 20.09 -26.17 -12.72
CA SER A 289 18.81 -26.75 -13.10
C SER A 289 18.13 -27.39 -11.90
N SER A 290 16.79 -27.38 -11.95
CA SER A 290 15.93 -28.03 -10.98
C SER A 290 16.28 -29.49 -10.71
N TYR A 291 16.66 -30.21 -11.77
CA TYR A 291 17.06 -31.61 -11.72
C TYR A 291 18.37 -31.82 -10.96
N LEU A 292 19.38 -30.97 -11.21
CA LEU A 292 20.70 -31.08 -10.57
C LEU A 292 20.63 -30.86 -9.06
N ILE A 293 19.80 -29.92 -8.60
CA ILE A 293 19.62 -29.66 -7.17
C ILE A 293 18.95 -30.87 -6.49
N THR A 294 17.96 -31.48 -7.14
CA THR A 294 17.28 -32.68 -6.64
C THR A 294 18.23 -33.86 -6.55
N GLU A 295 19.04 -34.10 -7.59
CA GLU A 295 20.05 -35.17 -7.62
C GLU A 295 21.15 -34.98 -6.58
N ALA A 296 21.54 -33.73 -6.30
CA ALA A 296 22.51 -33.41 -5.27
C ALA A 296 21.97 -33.67 -3.86
N ARG A 297 20.69 -33.34 -3.61
CA ARG A 297 20.02 -33.67 -2.33
C ARG A 297 19.82 -35.16 -2.16
N HIS A 298 19.44 -35.87 -3.22
CA HIS A 298 19.33 -37.32 -3.19
C HIS A 298 20.68 -37.97 -2.89
N TYR A 299 21.75 -37.48 -3.52
CA TYR A 299 23.11 -37.91 -3.24
C TYR A 299 23.51 -37.68 -1.77
N ALA A 300 23.25 -36.50 -1.22
CA ALA A 300 23.53 -36.16 0.18
C ALA A 300 22.80 -37.10 1.15
N ARG A 301 21.55 -37.47 0.86
CA ARG A 301 20.77 -38.40 1.69
C ARG A 301 21.35 -39.81 1.74
N ILE A 302 21.94 -40.27 0.63
CA ILE A 302 22.49 -41.63 0.53
C ILE A 302 23.91 -41.69 1.11
N ASN A 303 24.75 -40.69 0.81
CA ASN A 303 26.19 -40.76 1.08
C ASN A 303 26.65 -39.76 2.17
N GLY A 304 25.77 -38.91 2.67
CA GLY A 304 26.12 -37.71 3.45
C GLY A 304 26.49 -36.52 2.55
N PRO A 305 26.27 -35.26 3.00
CA PRO A 305 26.71 -34.08 2.27
C PRO A 305 28.23 -34.11 2.05
N GLY A 306 28.67 -34.04 0.79
CA GLY A 306 30.10 -34.12 0.45
C GLY A 306 30.73 -35.51 0.59
N GLY A 307 29.94 -36.54 0.93
CA GLY A 307 30.41 -37.92 1.08
C GLY A 307 30.91 -38.52 -0.23
N ILE A 308 31.76 -39.54 -0.12
CA ILE A 308 32.20 -40.36 -1.27
C ILE A 308 31.06 -41.31 -1.64
N GLN A 309 30.81 -41.49 -2.93
CA GLN A 309 29.77 -42.40 -3.40
C GLN A 309 30.06 -43.81 -2.89
N LEU A 310 29.10 -44.40 -2.17
CA LEU A 310 29.19 -45.79 -1.74
C LEU A 310 29.22 -46.69 -2.98
N GLU A 311 30.26 -47.54 -3.09
CA GLU A 311 30.28 -48.59 -4.09
C GLU A 311 29.08 -49.52 -3.88
N LYS A 312 28.41 -49.90 -4.97
CA LYS A 312 27.27 -50.82 -4.89
C LYS A 312 27.74 -52.14 -4.26
N LEU A 313 27.14 -52.49 -3.13
CA LEU A 313 27.36 -53.80 -2.49
C LEU A 313 27.06 -54.93 -3.48
N LYS A 314 28.04 -55.83 -3.68
CA LYS A 314 27.81 -57.08 -4.41
C LYS A 314 26.96 -58.00 -3.55
N VAL A 315 25.64 -57.93 -3.73
CA VAL A 315 24.69 -58.81 -3.04
C VAL A 315 24.81 -60.22 -3.62
N THR A 316 25.26 -61.16 -2.79
CA THR A 316 25.24 -62.59 -3.13
C THR A 316 24.02 -63.22 -2.45
N ARG A 317 23.05 -63.70 -3.24
CA ARG A 317 21.86 -64.38 -2.71
C ARG A 317 22.16 -65.88 -2.62
N LYS A 318 22.14 -66.45 -1.42
CA LYS A 318 22.10 -67.90 -1.22
C LYS A 318 20.67 -68.30 -0.88
N LYS A 319 20.14 -69.30 -1.59
CA LYS A 319 18.83 -69.88 -1.28
C LYS A 319 18.92 -70.58 0.08
N LEU A 320 17.96 -70.34 0.98
CA LEU A 320 17.90 -71.07 2.23
C LEU A 320 17.62 -72.56 1.93
N THR A 321 18.19 -73.44 2.76
CA THR A 321 17.83 -74.86 2.70
C THR A 321 16.43 -75.05 3.28
N PRO A 322 15.66 -76.05 2.80
CA PRO A 322 14.30 -76.30 3.27
C PRO A 322 14.20 -76.43 4.80
N GLU A 323 15.18 -77.10 5.43
CA GLU A 323 15.25 -77.25 6.89
C GLU A 323 15.34 -75.91 7.63
N LYS A 324 16.06 -74.93 7.07
CA LYS A 324 16.19 -73.60 7.68
C LYS A 324 14.94 -72.76 7.48
N GLU A 325 14.23 -72.94 6.37
CA GLU A 325 12.91 -72.31 6.16
C GLU A 325 11.89 -72.85 7.18
N GLU A 326 11.88 -74.17 7.39
CA GLU A 326 10.96 -74.82 8.34
C GLU A 326 11.24 -74.41 9.80
N GLN A 327 12.51 -74.26 10.18
CA GLN A 327 12.90 -73.73 11.49
C GLN A 327 12.43 -72.29 11.71
N ILE A 328 12.52 -71.44 10.67
CA ILE A 328 12.06 -70.05 10.72
C ILE A 328 10.53 -70.00 10.84
N GLU A 329 9.81 -70.81 10.07
CA GLU A 329 8.35 -70.90 10.20
C GLU A 329 7.91 -71.42 11.58
N GLY A 330 8.61 -72.42 12.12
CA GLY A 330 8.37 -72.93 13.47
C GLY A 330 8.55 -71.85 14.54
N PHE A 331 9.61 -71.04 14.43
CA PHE A 331 9.86 -69.92 15.34
C PHE A 331 8.71 -68.91 15.38
N PHE A 332 8.11 -68.59 14.22
CA PHE A 332 6.98 -67.65 14.16
C PHE A 332 5.64 -68.24 14.60
N LYS A 333 5.48 -69.57 14.59
CA LYS A 333 4.26 -70.25 15.08
C LYS A 333 4.18 -70.33 16.61
N ILE A 334 5.31 -70.39 17.31
CA ILE A 334 5.36 -70.52 18.78
C ILE A 334 4.76 -69.30 19.52
N ARG A 335 4.77 -68.10 18.92
CA ARG A 335 4.22 -66.87 19.56
C ARG A 335 2.69 -66.72 19.51
N ARG A 336 1.94 -67.68 18.95
CA ARG A 336 0.46 -67.60 18.88
C ARG A 336 -0.29 -68.44 19.93
N MET A 337 0.41 -69.18 20.80
CA MET A 337 -0.21 -69.91 21.90
C MET A 337 0.35 -69.44 23.25
N SER A 338 -0.01 -68.22 23.65
CA SER A 338 0.01 -67.73 25.05
C SER A 338 -0.91 -66.53 25.17
#